data_AF-A0A7V8F3M4-F1
#
_entry.id   AF-A0A7V8F3M4-F1
#
_cell.length_a   1.000
_cell.length_b   1.000
_cell.length_c   1.000
_cell.angle_alpha   90.00
_cell.angle_beta   90.00
_cell.angle_gamma   90.00
#
_symmetry.space_group_name_H-M   'P 1'
#
loop_
_entity.id
_entity.type
_entity.pdbx_description
1 polymer ?
#
loop_
_entity_poly.entity_id
_entity_poly.type
_entity_poly.pdbx_seq_one_letter_code
_entity_poly.pdbx_strand_id
1 'polypeptide(L)'
;MKPVYIRVEGTIARVRDRTVGSEVSGGASLLGDGPMESTSTQYFNEVSIDLEDEATPLTMVLRWPDRLFVQNGDRVMAWCELEDGGRPVVALCNLTDGSNYLLVGSPFKRRRLKHLAADYLPRETARCWRAA
;
A
#
# COMPACT_ATOMS: atom_id res chain seq x y z
N MET A 1 -19.68 3.56 8.46
CA MET A 1 -18.90 2.51 9.15
C MET A 1 -17.46 2.97 9.26
N LYS A 2 -16.78 2.84 10.42
CA LYS A 2 -15.34 3.12 10.51
C LYS A 2 -14.58 1.91 9.94
N PRO A 3 -13.56 2.09 9.08
CA PRO A 3 -12.75 0.96 8.63
C PRO A 3 -12.07 0.32 9.84
N VAL A 4 -12.17 -1.00 9.92
CA VAL A 4 -11.47 -1.85 10.88
C VAL A 4 -10.16 -2.26 10.23
N TYR A 5 -9.05 -1.91 10.87
CA TYR A 5 -7.72 -2.31 10.43
C TYR A 5 -7.27 -3.50 11.25
N ILE A 6 -6.83 -4.55 10.59
CA ILE A 6 -6.11 -5.65 11.24
C ILE A 6 -4.61 -5.37 11.20
N ARG A 7 -3.91 -5.73 12.26
CA ARG A 7 -2.45 -5.67 12.32
C ARG A 7 -1.90 -7.05 12.02
N VAL A 8 -0.98 -7.12 11.07
CA VAL A 8 -0.26 -8.35 10.72
C VAL A 8 1.23 -8.09 10.90
N GLU A 9 1.95 -9.01 11.53
CA GLU A 9 3.40 -8.95 11.70
C GLU A 9 4.00 -10.28 11.24
N GLY A 10 5.15 -10.26 10.59
CA GLY A 10 5.86 -11.48 10.23
C GLY A 10 7.14 -11.22 9.44
N THR A 11 7.84 -12.30 9.13
CA THR A 11 9.01 -12.30 8.25
C THR A 11 8.57 -12.54 6.81
N ILE A 12 9.11 -11.76 5.87
CA ILE A 12 8.82 -11.92 4.45
C ILE A 12 9.45 -13.22 3.93
N ALA A 13 8.61 -14.15 3.52
CA ALA A 13 9.02 -15.35 2.79
C ALA A 13 9.18 -15.07 1.30
N ARG A 14 8.35 -14.19 0.73
CA ARG A 14 8.41 -13.87 -0.71
C ARG A 14 7.80 -12.51 -1.02
N VAL A 15 8.40 -11.82 -1.99
CA VAL A 15 7.83 -10.61 -2.60
C VAL A 15 7.56 -10.90 -4.08
N ARG A 16 6.38 -10.55 -4.56
CA ARG A 16 5.95 -10.66 -5.96
C ARG A 16 5.50 -9.28 -6.41
N ASP A 17 6.04 -8.79 -7.52
CA ASP A 17 5.67 -7.50 -8.12
C ASP A 17 5.24 -7.72 -9.57
N ARG A 18 4.11 -7.13 -9.97
CA ARG A 18 3.67 -7.07 -11.35
C ARG A 18 3.15 -5.69 -11.71
N THR A 19 3.52 -5.20 -12.89
CA THR A 19 2.92 -4.00 -13.45
C THR A 19 1.52 -4.30 -14.00
N VAL A 20 0.56 -3.51 -13.57
CA VAL A 20 -0.84 -3.56 -13.99
C VAL A 20 -1.18 -2.26 -14.71
N GLY A 21 -1.58 -2.37 -15.98
CA GLY A 21 -2.12 -1.24 -16.74
C GLY A 21 -3.62 -1.13 -16.51
N SER A 22 -4.10 0.05 -16.14
CA SER A 22 -5.52 0.38 -16.22
C SER A 22 -5.74 1.19 -17.49
N GLU A 23 -6.45 0.59 -18.45
CA GLU A 23 -7.10 1.35 -19.51
C GLU A 23 -8.26 2.12 -18.86
N VAL A 24 -8.14 3.44 -18.81
CA VAL A 24 -9.27 4.27 -18.41
C VAL A 24 -10.25 4.25 -19.57
N SER A 25 -11.15 3.25 -19.58
CA SER A 25 -12.36 3.26 -20.41
C SER A 25 -13.30 4.33 -19.86
N GLY A 26 -12.94 5.59 -20.05
CA GLY A 26 -13.84 6.72 -19.89
C GLY A 26 -14.94 6.58 -20.93
N GLY A 27 -16.15 6.27 -20.48
CA GLY A 27 -17.32 6.31 -21.34
C GLY A 27 -17.55 7.72 -21.86
N ALA A 28 -17.47 7.88 -23.18
CA ALA A 28 -18.08 8.99 -23.90
C ALA A 28 -18.50 8.49 -25.28
N SER A 29 -19.70 7.91 -25.37
CA SER A 29 -20.44 7.91 -26.62
C SER A 29 -20.95 9.33 -26.84
N LEU A 30 -20.18 10.17 -27.54
CA LEU A 30 -20.72 11.36 -28.18
C LEU A 30 -20.08 11.53 -29.55
N LEU A 31 -20.93 11.35 -30.57
CA LEU A 31 -20.74 11.84 -31.92
C LEU A 31 -20.28 13.31 -31.87
N GLY A 32 -19.08 13.59 -32.36
CA GLY A 32 -18.60 14.96 -32.51
C GLY A 32 -17.13 15.01 -32.88
N ASP A 33 -16.82 15.48 -34.09
CA ASP A 33 -15.47 15.82 -34.56
C ASP A 33 -14.78 16.77 -33.56
N GLY A 34 -13.80 16.24 -32.81
CA GLY A 34 -12.99 16.97 -31.84
C GLY A 34 -11.74 16.16 -31.48
N PRO A 35 -10.62 16.81 -31.09
CA PRO A 35 -9.30 16.18 -31.09
C PRO A 35 -9.22 15.07 -30.05
N MET A 36 -8.72 13.90 -30.50
CA MET A 36 -8.48 12.67 -29.75
C MET A 36 -8.10 12.95 -28.29
N GLU A 37 -9.03 12.71 -27.35
CA GLU A 37 -8.71 12.71 -25.93
C GLU A 37 -7.64 11.65 -25.69
N SER A 38 -6.46 12.07 -25.22
CA SER A 38 -5.38 11.13 -24.94
C SER A 38 -5.84 10.18 -23.83
N THR A 39 -6.16 8.94 -24.19
CA THR A 39 -6.31 7.83 -23.27
C THR A 39 -4.95 7.57 -22.62
N SER A 40 -4.67 8.24 -21.51
CA SER A 40 -3.45 7.99 -20.75
C SER A 40 -3.62 6.66 -20.00
N THR A 41 -2.95 5.60 -20.44
CA THR A 41 -2.85 4.36 -19.67
C THR A 41 -2.17 4.67 -18.34
N GLN A 42 -2.86 4.41 -17.23
CA GLN A 42 -2.26 4.53 -15.90
C GLN A 42 -1.62 3.20 -15.53
N TYR A 43 -0.34 3.23 -15.17
CA TYR A 43 0.40 2.06 -14.70
C TYR A 43 0.50 2.05 -13.19
N PHE A 44 0.16 0.90 -12.62
CA PHE A 44 0.31 0.60 -11.20
C PHE A 44 1.23 -0.60 -11.05
N ASN A 45 1.87 -0.74 -9.88
CA ASN A 45 2.54 -1.96 -9.47
C ASN A 45 1.70 -2.62 -8.39
N GLU A 46 1.26 -3.84 -8.65
CA GLU A 46 0.63 -4.69 -7.65
C GLU A 46 1.71 -5.55 -7.01
N VAL A 47 1.95 -5.31 -5.72
CA VAL A 47 2.93 -6.05 -4.93
C VAL A 47 2.20 -6.96 -3.95
N SER A 48 2.56 -8.23 -3.96
CA SER A 48 2.06 -9.25 -3.05
C SER A 48 3.20 -9.79 -2.21
N ILE A 49 3.01 -9.79 -0.89
CA ILE A 49 4.00 -10.24 0.09
C ILE A 49 3.46 -11.44 0.85
N ASP A 50 4.19 -12.54 0.79
CA ASP A 50 3.94 -13.74 1.58
C ASP A 50 4.75 -13.67 2.86
N LEU A 51 4.11 -13.87 4.01
CA LEU A 51 4.80 -14.01 5.29
C LEU A 51 4.92 -15.50 5.65
N GLU A 52 5.97 -15.88 6.36
CA GLU A 52 6.27 -17.29 6.71
C GLU A 52 5.10 -18.02 7.38
N ASP A 53 4.42 -17.34 8.31
CA ASP A 53 3.35 -17.93 9.14
C ASP A 53 1.93 -17.54 8.69
N GLU A 54 1.76 -16.78 7.59
CA GLU A 54 0.46 -16.28 7.14
C GLU A 54 0.02 -16.91 5.82
N ALA A 55 -1.16 -17.53 5.85
CA ALA A 55 -1.74 -18.16 4.66
C ALA A 55 -2.27 -17.14 3.64
N THR A 56 -2.68 -15.95 4.09
CA THR A 56 -3.21 -14.90 3.22
C THR A 56 -2.14 -13.85 2.93
N PRO A 57 -1.79 -13.61 1.65
CA PRO A 57 -0.79 -12.62 1.29
C PRO A 57 -1.25 -11.21 1.64
N LEU A 58 -0.27 -10.37 1.97
CA LEU A 58 -0.44 -8.92 2.03
C LEU A 58 -0.40 -8.38 0.60
N THR A 59 -1.37 -7.53 0.25
CA THR A 59 -1.48 -6.99 -1.11
C THR A 59 -1.41 -5.46 -1.09
N MET A 60 -0.70 -4.87 -2.04
CA MET A 60 -0.63 -3.42 -2.17
C MET A 60 -0.56 -2.98 -3.63
N VAL A 61 -1.14 -1.83 -3.89
CA VAL A 61 -1.16 -1.20 -5.22
C VAL A 61 -0.44 0.14 -5.12
N LEU A 62 0.68 0.25 -5.82
CA LEU A 62 1.54 1.42 -5.84
C LEU A 62 1.41 2.13 -7.19
N ARG A 63 1.44 3.47 -7.21
CA ARG A 63 1.48 4.21 -8.48
C ARG A 63 2.90 4.17 -9.01
N TRP A 64 3.10 3.93 -10.30
CA TRP A 64 4.43 4.09 -10.87
C TRP A 64 4.88 5.57 -10.80
N PRO A 65 6.13 5.90 -10.41
CA PRO A 65 7.28 5.03 -10.14
C PRO A 65 7.52 4.72 -8.65
N ASP A 66 6.51 4.81 -7.78
CA ASP A 66 6.64 4.54 -6.35
C ASP A 66 7.28 3.15 -6.14
N ARG A 67 8.41 3.12 -5.42
CA ARG A 67 9.16 1.89 -5.15
C ARG A 67 9.01 1.50 -3.70
N LEU A 68 8.78 0.21 -3.48
CA LEU A 68 8.84 -0.42 -2.17
C LEU A 68 10.19 -1.14 -2.04
N PHE A 69 10.97 -0.77 -1.04
CA PHE A 69 12.23 -1.44 -0.72
C PHE A 69 11.99 -2.39 0.45
N VAL A 70 11.56 -3.61 0.11
CA VAL A 70 11.45 -4.74 1.04
C VAL A 70 11.95 -6.00 0.34
N GLN A 71 12.48 -6.94 1.10
CA GLN A 71 13.10 -8.16 0.58
C GLN A 71 12.74 -9.38 1.43
N ASN A 72 13.02 -10.57 0.89
CA ASN A 72 12.95 -11.81 1.65
C ASN A 72 13.82 -11.71 2.92
N GLY A 73 13.29 -12.18 4.05
CA GLY A 73 13.93 -12.12 5.36
C GLY A 73 13.66 -10.83 6.14
N ASP A 74 13.07 -9.79 5.54
CA ASP A 74 12.70 -8.59 6.29
C ASP A 74 11.57 -8.90 7.27
N ARG A 75 11.67 -8.36 8.48
CA ARG A 75 10.55 -8.34 9.44
C ARG A 75 9.68 -7.14 9.15
N VAL A 76 8.38 -7.35 9.00
CA VAL A 76 7.44 -6.26 8.70
C VAL A 76 6.24 -6.26 9.64
N MET A 77 5.66 -5.08 9.79
CA MET A 77 4.35 -4.86 10.40
C MET A 77 3.46 -4.11 9.43
N ALA A 78 2.28 -4.66 9.15
CA ALA A 78 1.30 -4.09 8.23
C ALA A 78 -0.02 -3.78 8.94
N TRP A 79 -0.67 -2.71 8.50
CA TRP A 79 -2.08 -2.45 8.77
C TRP A 79 -2.86 -2.71 7.50
N CYS A 80 -3.85 -3.59 7.60
CA CYS A 80 -4.61 -4.04 6.44
C CYS A 80 -6.10 -3.77 6.62
N GLU A 81 -6.77 -3.41 5.53
CA GLU A 81 -8.23 -3.54 5.43
C GLU A 81 -8.56 -5.03 5.21
N LEU A 82 -9.68 -5.52 5.76
CA LEU A 82 -10.11 -6.91 5.55
C LEU A 82 -11.09 -6.93 4.37
N GLU A 83 -10.69 -7.56 3.26
CA GLU A 83 -11.50 -7.68 2.05
C GLU A 83 -11.42 -9.11 1.50
N ASP A 84 -12.38 -9.49 0.65
CA ASP A 84 -12.37 -10.79 -0.02
C ASP A 84 -11.20 -10.87 -1.01
N GLY A 85 -10.28 -11.82 -0.81
CA GLY A 85 -9.20 -12.11 -1.76
C GLY A 85 -7.80 -11.58 -1.40
N GLY A 86 -7.62 -10.99 -0.22
CA GLY A 86 -6.30 -10.59 0.27
C GLY A 86 -6.35 -9.75 1.53
N ARG A 87 -5.20 -9.16 1.89
CA ARG A 87 -5.11 -8.15 2.95
C ARG A 87 -4.55 -6.85 2.37
N PRO A 88 -5.39 -5.98 1.79
CA PRO A 88 -4.97 -4.69 1.27
C PRO A 88 -4.24 -3.87 2.32
N VAL A 89 -2.95 -3.64 2.09
CA VAL A 89 -2.07 -2.91 3.00
C VAL A 89 -2.25 -1.41 2.80
N VAL A 90 -2.60 -0.73 3.89
CA VAL A 90 -2.75 0.74 3.91
C VAL A 90 -1.53 1.43 4.53
N ALA A 91 -0.77 0.71 5.35
CA ALA A 91 0.51 1.13 5.91
C ALA A 91 1.40 -0.09 6.17
N LEU A 92 2.70 0.05 5.92
CA LEU A 92 3.71 -0.98 6.11
C LEU A 92 4.93 -0.37 6.81
N CYS A 93 5.40 -1.02 7.88
CA CYS A 93 6.68 -0.74 8.50
C CYS A 93 7.62 -1.91 8.26
N ASN A 94 8.82 -1.65 7.78
CA ASN A 94 9.93 -2.59 7.82
C ASN A 94 10.64 -2.42 9.17
N LEU A 95 10.59 -3.47 9.98
CA LEU A 95 11.18 -3.53 11.31
C LEU A 95 12.68 -3.86 11.26
N THR A 96 13.18 -4.36 10.12
CA THR A 96 14.62 -4.67 9.94
C THR A 96 15.44 -3.38 9.83
N ASP A 97 15.02 -2.47 8.95
CA ASP A 97 15.75 -1.22 8.66
C ASP A 97 15.05 0.04 9.20
N GLY A 98 13.84 -0.10 9.74
CA GLY A 98 13.02 1.00 10.25
C GLY A 98 12.34 1.83 9.16
N SER A 99 12.36 1.40 7.90
CA SER A 99 11.67 2.09 6.81
C SER A 99 10.15 1.97 6.95
N ASN A 100 9.43 2.97 6.47
CA ASN A 100 7.99 3.11 6.71
C ASN A 100 7.28 3.65 5.47
N TYR A 101 6.23 2.95 5.06
CA TYR A 101 5.47 3.22 3.84
C TYR A 101 4.01 3.44 4.19
N LEU A 102 3.48 4.56 3.72
CA LEU A 102 2.08 4.90 3.91
C LEU A 102 1.38 4.95 2.56
N LEU A 103 0.50 3.97 2.32
CA LEU A 103 -0.02 3.65 1.00
C LEU A 103 -1.44 4.19 0.78
N VAL A 104 -1.91 5.08 1.66
CA VAL A 104 -3.22 5.72 1.58
C VAL A 104 -3.16 7.12 0.94
N GLY A 105 -4.08 7.35 0.00
CA GLY A 105 -4.25 8.63 -0.68
C GLY A 105 -5.00 9.71 0.13
N SER A 106 -5.81 9.33 1.13
CA SER A 106 -6.59 10.29 1.92
C SER A 106 -5.78 10.89 3.08
N PRO A 107 -5.70 12.23 3.24
CA PRO A 107 -5.02 12.90 4.35
C PRO A 107 -5.52 12.46 5.74
N PHE A 108 -6.83 12.25 5.89
CA PHE A 108 -7.43 11.81 7.15
C PHE A 108 -7.01 10.38 7.52
N LYS A 109 -7.09 9.43 6.56
CA LYS A 109 -6.61 8.06 6.78
C LYS A 109 -5.11 8.05 7.12
N ARG A 110 -4.34 8.89 6.41
CA ARG A 110 -2.89 9.07 6.59
C ARG A 110 -2.54 9.50 8.01
N ARG A 111 -3.18 10.55 8.53
CA ARG A 111 -2.93 11.02 9.91
C ARG A 111 -3.25 9.94 10.94
N ARG A 112 -4.38 9.26 10.80
CA ARG A 112 -4.79 8.18 11.72
C ARG A 112 -3.79 7.02 11.73
N LEU A 113 -3.35 6.56 10.56
CA LEU A 113 -2.39 5.45 10.46
C LEU A 113 -1.00 5.83 10.97
N LYS A 114 -0.54 7.07 10.74
CA LYS A 114 0.70 7.56 11.35
C LYS A 114 0.67 7.48 12.87
N HIS A 115 -0.43 7.89 13.49
CA HIS A 115 -0.60 7.79 14.94
C HIS A 115 -0.59 6.33 15.42
N LEU A 116 -1.27 5.42 14.72
CA LEU A 116 -1.29 4.00 15.06
C LEU A 116 0.09 3.34 14.90
N ALA A 117 0.83 3.72 13.86
CA ALA A 117 2.16 3.18 13.60
C ALA A 117 3.22 3.72 14.57
N ALA A 118 3.10 4.97 15.00
CA ALA A 118 4.09 5.62 15.87
C ALA A 118 4.33 4.88 17.19
N ASP A 119 3.38 4.09 17.69
CA ASP A 119 3.55 3.31 18.92
C ASP A 119 4.54 2.14 18.76
N TYR A 120 4.85 1.76 17.52
CA TYR A 120 5.71 0.62 17.17
C TYR A 120 7.05 1.04 16.57
N LEU A 121 7.25 2.34 16.37
CA LEU A 121 8.48 2.88 15.81
C LEU A 121 9.49 3.22 16.90
N PRO A 122 10.80 3.21 16.59
CA PRO A 122 11.82 3.79 17.46
C PRO A 122 11.41 5.20 17.91
N ARG A 123 11.71 5.55 19.17
CA ARG A 123 11.23 6.78 19.83
C ARG A 123 11.40 8.05 19.00
N GLU A 124 12.51 8.17 18.29
CA GLU A 124 12.82 9.34 17.45
C GLU A 124 11.91 9.43 16.23
N THR A 125 11.75 8.32 15.50
CA THR A 125 10.83 8.21 14.35
C THR A 125 9.37 8.39 14.78
N ALA A 126 8.97 7.78 15.90
CA ALA A 126 7.65 7.92 16.50
C ALA A 126 7.29 9.38 16.80
N ARG A 127 8.26 10.17 17.32
CA ARG A 127 8.05 11.58 17.65
C ARG A 127 7.72 12.42 16.42
N CYS A 128 8.46 12.23 15.34
CA CYS A 128 8.22 12.93 14.06
C CYS A 128 6.85 12.57 13.46
N TRP A 129 6.41 11.32 13.64
CA TRP A 129 5.14 10.84 13.10
C TRP A 129 3.92 11.30 13.90
N ARG A 130 4.03 11.44 15.22
CA ARG A 130 2.96 11.98 16.08
C ARG A 130 2.77 13.50 15.94
N ALA A 131 3.81 14.21 15.50
CA ALA A 131 3.78 15.67 15.34
C ALA A 131 3.17 16.15 14.01
N ALA A 132 3.00 15.23 13.03
CA ALA A 132 2.49 15.49 11.68
C ALA A 132 1.02 15.10 11.50
#